data_AF-A0A947NIK3-F1
#
_entry.id   AF-A0A947NIK3-F1
#
_cell.length_a   1.000
_cell.length_b   1.000
_cell.length_c   1.000
_cell.angle_alpha   90.00
_cell.angle_beta   90.00
_cell.angle_gamma   90.00
#
_symmetry.space_group_name_H-M   'P 1'
#
loop_
_entity.id
_entity.type
_entity.pdbx_description
1 polymer ?
#
loop_
_entity_poly.entity_id
_entity_poly.type
_entity_poly.pdbx_seq_one_letter_code
_entity_poly.pdbx_strand_id
1 'polypeptide(L)' 'MTRQIVPMVALLVLGAFVSCASAQPDLIVAGIASIPSTPIAGTVTTLLATIENVGSQDASQPFYVTFEIDGRQIDV' A
#
# COMPACT_ATOMS: atom_id res chain seq x y z
N MET A 1 -4.25 -52.88 39.54
CA MET A 1 -4.97 -52.52 38.30
C MET A 1 -5.55 -51.13 38.50
N THR A 2 -5.46 -50.08 37.68
CA THR A 2 -4.69 -49.71 36.48
C THR A 2 -4.96 -48.20 36.31
N ARG A 3 -3.89 -47.39 36.28
CA ARG A 3 -3.64 -46.11 35.56
C ARG A 3 -4.72 -45.00 35.47
N GLN A 4 -4.24 -43.78 35.73
CA GLN A 4 -4.81 -42.44 35.51
C GLN A 4 -5.61 -42.27 34.21
N ILE A 5 -6.74 -41.56 34.29
CA ILE A 5 -7.37 -40.86 33.15
C ILE A 5 -7.62 -39.42 33.58
N VAL A 6 -6.77 -38.51 33.09
CA VAL A 6 -6.94 -37.06 33.18
C VAL A 6 -8.12 -36.65 32.27
N PRO A 7 -9.05 -35.76 32.68
CA PRO A 7 -10.14 -35.33 31.80
C PRO A 7 -9.58 -34.37 30.74
N MET A 8 -9.40 -34.87 29.52
CA MET A 8 -8.91 -34.13 28.36
C MET A 8 -10.07 -33.86 27.39
N VAL A 9 -10.97 -32.95 27.76
CA VAL A 9 -11.82 -32.22 26.81
C VAL A 9 -11.66 -30.75 27.18
N ALA A 10 -10.44 -30.23 26.99
CA ALA A 10 -10.11 -29.41 25.83
C ALA A 10 -10.63 -27.97 25.97
N LEU A 11 -9.96 -27.24 26.88
CA LEU A 11 -9.46 -25.89 26.68
C LEU A 11 -10.11 -25.11 25.52
N LEU A 12 -11.09 -24.26 25.85
CA LEU A 12 -11.60 -23.22 24.97
C LEU A 12 -10.46 -22.21 24.74
N VAL A 13 -9.62 -22.47 23.73
CA VAL A 13 -8.71 -21.45 23.20
C VAL A 13 -9.57 -20.48 22.41
N LEU A 14 -10.08 -19.44 23.09
CA LEU A 14 -10.61 -18.27 22.41
C LEU A 14 -9.40 -17.53 21.79
N GLY A 15 -8.95 -18.05 20.66
CA GLY A 15 -7.92 -17.43 19.85
C GLY A 15 -8.48 -16.11 19.34
N ALA A 16 -8.20 -15.04 20.06
CA ALA A 16 -8.21 -13.72 19.47
C ALA A 16 -7.15 -13.75 18.35
N PHE A 17 -7.60 -13.87 17.10
CA PHE A 17 -6.77 -13.56 15.97
C PHE A 17 -6.42 -12.08 16.12
N VAL A 18 -5.25 -11.81 16.67
CA VAL A 18 -4.67 -10.48 16.62
C VAL A 18 -4.41 -10.23 15.13
N SER A 19 -5.32 -9.53 14.46
CA SER A 19 -5.04 -8.94 13.16
C SER A 19 -4.02 -7.84 13.44
N CYS A 20 -2.74 -8.19 13.41
CA CYS A 20 -1.70 -7.20 13.25
C CYS A 20 -1.93 -6.62 11.85
N ALA A 21 -2.80 -5.62 11.74
CA ALA A 21 -2.78 -4.70 10.62
C ALA A 21 -1.35 -4.16 10.67
N SER A 22 -0.51 -4.66 9.76
CA SER A 22 0.90 -4.32 9.78
C SER A 22 0.97 -2.83 9.57
N ALA A 23 1.33 -2.11 10.62
CA ALA A 23 1.50 -0.67 10.57
C ALA A 23 2.66 -0.42 9.61
N GLN A 24 2.32 -0.13 8.35
CA GLN A 24 3.24 0.13 7.25
C GLN A 24 2.77 1.40 6.53
N PRO A 25 3.70 2.10 5.85
CA PRO A 25 3.32 3.13 4.89
C PRO A 25 2.49 2.52 3.78
N ASP A 26 1.50 3.28 3.31
CA ASP A 26 0.66 2.92 2.17
C ASP A 26 0.56 4.14 1.26
N LEU A 27 1.37 4.16 0.21
CA LEU A 27 1.47 5.29 -0.72
C LEU A 27 0.52 5.07 -1.88
N ILE A 28 -0.42 6.01 -2.06
CA ILE A 28 -1.35 6.02 -3.18
C ILE A 28 -1.09 7.21 -4.10
N VAL A 29 -1.43 7.05 -5.38
CA VAL A 29 -1.54 8.17 -6.31
C VAL A 29 -2.93 8.79 -6.12
N ALA A 30 -3.01 9.84 -5.32
CA ALA A 30 -4.26 10.52 -4.99
C ALA A 30 -4.80 11.38 -6.15
N GLY A 31 -3.93 11.79 -7.08
CA GLY A 31 -4.34 12.57 -8.24
C GLY A 31 -3.27 12.61 -9.33
N ILE A 32 -3.73 12.75 -10.57
CA ILE A 32 -2.91 12.94 -11.76
C ILE A 32 -3.51 14.07 -12.58
N ALA A 33 -2.68 15.00 -13.04
CA ALA A 33 -3.09 16.10 -13.91
C ALA A 33 -2.00 16.42 -14.93
N SER A 34 -2.36 17.18 -15.96
CA SER A 34 -1.42 17.73 -16.94
C SER A 34 -1.64 19.22 -17.14
N ILE A 35 -0.58 19.93 -17.53
CA ILE A 35 -0.63 21.33 -17.95
C ILE A 35 0.03 21.42 -19.34
N PRO A 36 -0.74 21.72 -20.40
CA PRO A 36 -2.18 22.00 -20.41
C PRO A 36 -3.04 20.77 -20.03
N SER A 37 -4.27 21.02 -19.57
CA SER A 37 -5.22 19.96 -19.14
C SER A 37 -5.59 19.00 -20.26
N THR A 38 -5.47 19.46 -21.51
CA THR A 38 -5.45 18.61 -22.70
C THR A 38 -4.11 18.84 -23.39
N PRO A 39 -3.22 17.84 -23.44
CA PRO A 39 -1.93 17.95 -24.11
C PRO A 39 -2.09 18.39 -25.57
N ILE A 40 -1.28 19.35 -26.00
CA ILE A 40 -1.31 19.88 -27.37
C ILE A 40 -0.06 19.40 -28.09
N ALA A 41 -0.25 18.78 -29.25
CA ALA A 41 0.84 18.25 -30.06
C ALA A 41 1.88 19.34 -30.38
N GLY A 42 3.15 18.99 -30.24
CA GLY A 42 4.28 19.90 -30.49
C GLY A 42 4.56 20.92 -29.37
N THR A 43 3.84 20.86 -28.26
CA THR A 43 4.08 21.72 -27.08
C THR A 43 4.52 20.90 -25.87
N VAL A 44 5.28 21.54 -24.98
CA VAL A 44 5.66 20.92 -23.71
C VAL A 44 4.43 20.76 -22.83
N THR A 45 4.24 19.57 -22.29
CA THR A 45 3.21 19.26 -21.30
C THR A 45 3.87 18.89 -19.99
N THR A 46 3.47 19.52 -18.88
CA THR A 46 3.91 19.15 -17.54
C THR A 46 2.93 18.16 -16.93
N LEU A 47 3.42 17.01 -16.46
CA LEU A 47 2.63 16.06 -15.69
C LEU A 47 2.78 16.34 -14.19
N LEU A 48 1.67 16.25 -13.46
CA LEU A 48 1.61 16.45 -12.02
C LEU A 48 0.97 15.22 -11.39
N ALA A 49 1.60 14.71 -10.32
CA ALA A 49 1.04 13.65 -9.49
C ALA A 49 1.01 14.11 -8.04
N THR A 50 -0.09 13.78 -7.35
CA THR A 50 -0.21 13.93 -5.90
C THR A 50 -0.06 12.56 -5.27
N ILE A 51 0.96 12.39 -4.43
CA ILE A 51 1.23 11.15 -3.69
C ILE A 51 0.81 11.38 -2.24
N GLU A 52 -0.01 10.47 -1.70
CA GLU A 52 -0.49 10.53 -0.32
C GLU A 52 -0.14 9.24 0.41
N ASN A 53 0.34 9.36 1.65
CA ASN A 53 0.52 8.23 2.56
C ASN A 53 -0.75 8.04 3.39
N VAL A 54 -1.57 7.05 3.05
CA VAL A 54 -2.79 6.68 3.77
C VAL A 54 -2.54 5.57 4.80
N GLY A 55 -1.29 5.12 4.90
CA GLY A 55 -0.85 4.13 5.89
C GLY A 55 -0.71 4.72 7.28
N SER A 56 -0.57 3.85 8.28
CA SER A 56 -0.47 4.25 9.68
C SER A 56 0.96 4.54 10.15
N GLN A 57 1.95 4.52 9.24
CA GLN A 57 3.35 4.81 9.51
C GLN A 57 3.93 5.72 8.44
N ASP A 58 4.97 6.47 8.80
CA ASP A 58 5.71 7.33 7.87
C ASP A 58 6.50 6.53 6.83
N ALA A 59 6.50 7.01 5.58
CA ALA A 59 7.38 6.52 4.52
C ALA A 59 8.82 7.03 4.74
N SER A 60 9.48 6.52 5.77
CA SER A 60 10.81 6.98 6.21
C SER A 60 11.95 6.63 5.25
N GLN A 61 11.69 5.77 4.26
CA GLN A 61 12.66 5.37 3.24
C GLN A 61 12.36 6.07 1.91
N PRO A 62 13.39 6.34 1.08
CA PRO A 62 13.18 6.87 -0.26
C PRO A 62 12.25 5.99 -1.08
N PHE A 63 11.39 6.62 -1.86
CA PHE A 63 10.52 5.97 -2.83
C PHE A 63 10.63 6.65 -4.19
N TYR A 64 10.23 5.93 -5.23
CA TYR A 64 10.29 6.41 -6.61
C TYR A 64 8.88 6.65 -7.13
N VAL A 65 8.75 7.67 -7.97
CA VAL A 65 7.53 7.97 -8.72
C VAL A 65 7.89 7.93 -10.19
N THR A 66 7.09 7.21 -10.97
CA THR A 66 7.28 7.03 -12.40
C THR A 66 6.02 7.47 -13.13
N PHE A 67 6.18 8.19 -14.24
CA PHE A 67 5.10 8.42 -15.18
C PHE A 67 5.21 7.45 -16.35
N GLU A 68 4.09 6.85 -16.74
CA GLU A 68 4.00 5.99 -17.92
C GLU A 68 2.89 6.49 -18.85
N ILE A 69 3.16 6.48 -20.15
CA ILE A 69 2.18 6.77 -21.20
C ILE A 69 2.11 5.56 -22.11
N ASP A 70 0.93 4.98 -22.29
CA ASP A 70 0.70 3.78 -23.10
C ASP A 70 1.64 2.61 -22.75
N GLY A 71 1.95 2.44 -21.45
CA GLY A 71 2.85 1.40 -20.93
C GLY A 71 4.33 1.67 -21.18
N ARG A 72 4.70 2.88 -21.59
CA ARG A 72 6.10 3.32 -21.72
C ARG A 72 6.43 4.31 -20.63
N GLN A 73 7.44 3.98 -19.84
CA GLN A 73 8.02 4.90 -18.86
C GLN A 73 8.57 6.14 -19.57
N ILE A 74 8.16 7.30 -19.07
CA ILE A 74 8.74 8.58 -19.44
C ILE A 74 9.96 8.79 -18.54
N ASP A 75 11.12 8.88 -19.18
CA ASP A 75 12.35 9.24 -18.49
C ASP A 75 12.32 10.75 -18.21
N VAL A 76 12.52 11.11 -16.94
CA VAL A 76 12.45 12.49 -16.43
C VAL A 76 13.80 13.19 -16.47
#